data_AF-A0A4U7C3P9-F1
#
_entry.id   AF-A0A4U7C3P9-F1
#
_cell.length_a   1.000
_cell.length_b   1.000
_cell.length_c   1.000
_cell.angle_alpha   90.00
_cell.angle_beta   90.00
_cell.angle_gamma   90.00
#
_symmetry.space_group_name_H-M   'P 1'
#
loop_
_entity.id
_entity.type
_entity.pdbx_description
1 polymer ?
#
loop_
_entity_poly.entity_id
_entity_poly.type
_entity_poly.pdbx_seq_one_letter_code
_entity_poly.pdbx_strand_id
1 'polypeptide(L)'
;MKRRNLILLLGGASSGAMSVGTGAFSSMEAERGVSVDVVKDSRAFVGYKTPNDGSTVSEGDSITLVTVTNRFNHDLSIAEVEVGEGDDILGEVEYDSGDFGSGKEQSIKAPVSGIDSDEPVGIEVTVTVEGSGVTAQLFGDTETRRFTIEREDETDEGNGAVSGSSNGVDFSGGGNAEILGEDRTETVDVYLISPGKSGSDEVMTREDERIETKHKIRGQLSGASGNTIVGVKLDDTVYVHPQWSAEDCGLDQHNNGGPGETRENPPSCESD
;
A
#
# COMPACT_ATOMS: atom_id res chain seq x y z
N MET A 1 -28.66 -93.00 19.12
CA MET A 1 -28.23 -92.31 17.88
C MET A 1 -26.83 -92.80 17.48
N LYS A 2 -26.56 -92.83 16.17
CA LYS A 2 -25.31 -93.11 15.42
C LYS A 2 -24.00 -92.69 16.15
N ARG A 3 -22.98 -93.56 16.32
CA ARG A 3 -21.84 -93.92 15.42
C ARG A 3 -20.94 -92.70 15.11
N ARG A 4 -19.61 -92.64 15.27
CA ARG A 4 -18.51 -93.63 15.25
C ARG A 4 -17.15 -92.89 15.50
N ASN A 5 -16.11 -93.67 15.85
CA ASN A 5 -14.66 -93.46 15.56
C ASN A 5 -13.89 -92.42 16.41
N LEU A 6 -12.59 -92.55 16.75
CA LEU A 6 -11.55 -93.60 16.64
C LEU A 6 -10.22 -92.94 17.12
N ILE A 7 -9.42 -93.64 17.94
CA ILE A 7 -7.93 -93.68 18.04
C ILE A 7 -7.15 -92.37 18.35
N LEU A 8 -6.46 -92.25 19.50
CA LEU A 8 -5.09 -92.72 19.82
C LEU A 8 -4.00 -92.10 18.92
N LEU A 9 -3.09 -91.27 19.45
CA LEU A 9 -1.67 -91.17 19.07
C LEU A 9 -1.03 -90.02 19.87
N LEU A 10 -0.15 -90.28 20.85
CA LEU A 10 1.30 -90.57 20.71
C LEU A 10 2.07 -89.49 19.95
N GLY A 11 3.10 -88.95 20.60
CA GLY A 11 4.23 -88.26 19.97
C GLY A 11 4.17 -86.74 20.13
N GLY A 12 5.19 -86.06 20.66
CA GLY A 12 6.52 -86.51 21.01
C GLY A 12 7.25 -85.46 21.84
N ALA A 13 8.27 -85.93 22.54
CA ALA A 13 9.36 -85.08 22.98
C ALA A 13 10.08 -84.58 21.71
N SER A 14 9.94 -83.30 21.43
CA SER A 14 10.80 -82.62 20.46
C SER A 14 11.10 -81.24 20.99
N SER A 15 12.33 -81.11 21.47
CA SER A 15 13.04 -79.89 21.79
C SER A 15 12.70 -78.78 20.79
N GLY A 16 11.88 -77.83 21.22
CA GLY A 16 11.91 -76.48 20.70
C GLY A 16 12.69 -75.67 21.72
N ALA A 17 13.90 -75.26 21.35
CA ALA A 17 14.59 -74.18 22.04
C ALA A 17 13.55 -73.11 22.36
N MET A 18 13.36 -72.79 23.65
CA MET A 18 12.68 -71.56 23.99
C MET A 18 13.53 -70.47 23.37
N SER A 19 13.08 -70.02 22.21
CA SER A 19 13.64 -68.91 21.46
C SER A 19 13.95 -67.85 22.49
N VAL A 20 15.25 -67.56 22.66
CA VAL A 20 15.69 -66.28 23.18
C VAL A 20 14.89 -65.29 22.38
N GLY A 21 13.86 -64.73 23.02
CA GLY A 21 13.06 -63.69 22.42
C GLY A 21 14.07 -62.65 22.00
N THR A 22 14.20 -62.46 20.69
CA THR A 22 14.82 -61.28 20.11
C THR A 22 14.22 -60.14 20.90
N GLY A 23 15.04 -59.52 21.76
CA GLY A 23 14.61 -58.41 22.58
C GLY A 23 13.92 -57.45 21.65
N ALA A 24 12.59 -57.38 21.77
CA ALA A 24 11.82 -56.45 21.00
C ALA A 24 12.45 -55.10 21.31
N PHE A 25 13.03 -54.48 20.29
CA PHE A 25 13.45 -53.10 20.38
C PHE A 25 12.20 -52.35 20.81
N SER A 26 12.14 -52.00 22.10
CA SER A 26 11.13 -51.10 22.61
C SER A 26 11.57 -49.76 22.06
N SER A 27 11.10 -49.45 20.85
CA SER A 27 11.15 -48.12 20.30
C SER A 27 10.33 -47.27 21.26
N MET A 28 11.02 -46.63 22.20
CA MET A 28 10.47 -45.47 22.88
C MET A 28 10.38 -44.38 21.81
N GLU A 29 9.26 -44.33 21.11
CA GLU A 29 8.81 -43.10 20.47
C GLU A 29 8.55 -42.11 21.60
N ALA A 30 9.60 -41.37 21.94
CA ALA A 30 9.44 -40.15 22.73
C ALA A 30 8.78 -39.14 21.80
N GLU A 31 7.45 -39.07 21.87
CA GLU A 31 6.67 -37.98 21.30
C GLU A 31 7.18 -36.67 21.93
N ARG A 32 8.16 -36.03 21.29
CA ARG A 32 8.52 -34.65 21.62
C ARG A 32 7.44 -33.78 21.01
N GLY A 33 6.33 -33.63 21.72
CA GLY A 33 5.35 -32.58 21.45
C GLY A 33 6.00 -31.23 21.67
N VAL A 34 6.51 -30.62 20.62
CA VAL A 34 6.99 -29.23 20.66
C VAL A 34 5.75 -28.35 20.54
N SER A 35 5.24 -27.88 21.67
CA SER A 35 4.22 -26.82 21.70
C SER A 35 4.94 -25.49 21.46
N VAL A 36 4.74 -24.91 20.28
CA VAL A 36 5.27 -23.58 19.94
C VAL A 36 4.26 -22.55 20.44
N ASP A 37 4.49 -22.03 21.64
CA ASP A 37 3.74 -20.88 22.16
C ASP A 37 4.17 -19.61 21.43
N VAL A 38 3.22 -18.94 20.77
CA VAL A 38 3.42 -17.61 20.17
C VAL A 38 3.37 -16.57 21.28
N VAL A 39 4.53 -16.31 21.90
CA VAL A 39 4.68 -15.30 22.95
C VAL A 39 4.90 -13.91 22.34
N LYS A 40 4.42 -12.87 23.03
CA LYS A 40 4.73 -11.46 22.70
C LYS A 40 6.25 -11.26 22.52
N ASP A 41 6.63 -10.78 21.34
CA ASP A 41 7.90 -10.85 20.57
C ASP A 41 9.24 -10.51 21.29
N SER A 42 9.20 -9.99 22.52
CA SER A 42 10.38 -9.49 23.24
C SER A 42 11.44 -10.55 23.60
N ARG A 43 11.14 -11.86 23.52
CA ARG A 43 12.06 -12.95 23.91
C ARG A 43 12.17 -14.10 22.89
N ALA A 44 11.61 -13.96 21.70
CA ALA A 44 11.72 -14.97 20.64
C ALA A 44 13.19 -15.13 20.20
N PHE A 45 13.58 -16.35 19.80
CA PHE A 45 14.92 -16.62 19.26
C PHE A 45 15.16 -15.94 17.92
N VAL A 46 14.09 -15.67 17.18
CA VAL A 46 14.07 -14.79 16.02
C VAL A 46 13.13 -13.65 16.36
N GLY A 47 13.65 -12.42 16.40
CA GLY A 47 12.83 -11.22 16.61
C GLY A 47 12.22 -10.75 15.31
N TYR A 48 10.99 -10.26 15.37
CA TYR A 48 10.27 -9.65 14.26
C TYR A 48 9.85 -8.22 14.65
N LYS A 49 10.15 -7.24 13.81
CA LYS A 49 9.77 -5.83 14.04
C LYS A 49 9.31 -5.17 12.75
N THR A 50 8.28 -4.36 12.84
CA THR A 50 7.71 -3.54 11.77
C THR A 50 8.00 -2.06 12.07
N PRO A 51 9.13 -1.52 11.60
CA PRO A 51 9.57 -0.18 12.02
C PRO A 51 8.71 0.95 11.46
N ASN A 52 7.93 0.70 10.40
CA ASN A 52 7.10 1.70 9.73
C ASN A 52 5.59 1.54 10.03
N ASP A 53 5.23 0.87 11.12
CA ASP A 53 3.81 0.76 11.52
C ASP A 53 3.21 2.12 11.87
N GLY A 54 2.12 2.49 11.18
CA GLY A 54 1.45 3.78 11.27
C GLY A 54 2.29 4.94 10.74
N SER A 55 3.24 4.66 9.83
CA SER A 55 4.07 5.69 9.21
C SER A 55 3.44 6.21 7.92
N THR A 56 3.61 7.51 7.69
CA THR A 56 3.28 8.17 6.43
C THR A 56 4.42 7.97 5.42
N VAL A 57 4.08 7.65 4.18
CA VAL A 57 5.05 7.35 3.11
C VAL A 57 4.64 7.99 1.78
N SER A 58 5.64 8.33 0.97
CA SER A 58 5.45 8.89 -0.37
C SER A 58 5.72 7.85 -1.47
N GLU A 59 5.19 8.09 -2.67
CA GLU A 59 5.44 7.25 -3.84
C GLU A 59 6.94 7.18 -4.15
N GLY A 60 7.48 5.96 -4.30
CA GLY A 60 8.90 5.72 -4.53
C GLY A 60 9.78 5.67 -3.28
N ASP A 61 9.24 5.93 -2.08
CA ASP A 61 10.00 5.79 -0.84
C ASP A 61 10.42 4.35 -0.60
N SER A 62 11.69 4.16 -0.25
CA SER A 62 12.19 2.84 0.18
C SER A 62 11.91 2.63 1.66
N ILE A 63 10.87 1.85 1.96
CA ILE A 63 10.45 1.56 3.32
C ILE A 63 11.06 0.25 3.82
N THR A 64 11.25 0.15 5.13
CA THR A 64 11.65 -1.12 5.77
C THR A 64 10.41 -1.87 6.22
N LEU A 65 10.08 -2.96 5.53
CA LEU A 65 8.90 -3.76 5.84
C LEU A 65 9.07 -4.47 7.18
N VAL A 66 10.20 -5.19 7.33
CA VAL A 66 10.49 -6.00 8.51
C VAL A 66 11.96 -5.90 8.86
N THR A 67 12.26 -5.87 10.16
CA THR A 67 13.59 -6.13 10.70
C THR A 67 13.60 -7.43 11.49
N VAL A 68 14.44 -8.36 11.04
CA VAL A 68 14.62 -9.68 11.64
C VAL A 68 15.84 -9.67 12.55
N THR A 69 15.70 -10.08 13.80
CA THR A 69 16.83 -10.17 14.75
C THR A 69 17.19 -11.62 15.01
N ASN A 70 18.45 -12.01 14.77
CA ASN A 70 18.95 -13.32 15.17
C ASN A 70 19.35 -13.29 16.66
N ARG A 71 18.71 -14.11 17.50
CA ARG A 71 19.09 -14.30 18.92
C ARG A 71 19.59 -15.71 19.21
N PHE A 72 19.76 -16.55 18.19
CA PHE A 72 20.51 -17.79 18.32
C PHE A 72 21.99 -17.51 18.52
N ASN A 73 22.72 -18.53 18.99
CA ASN A 73 24.17 -18.49 19.15
C ASN A 73 24.95 -18.94 17.91
N HIS A 74 24.27 -19.03 16.77
CA HIS A 74 24.79 -19.41 15.46
C HIS A 74 24.18 -18.50 14.39
N ASP A 75 24.74 -18.55 13.19
CA ASP A 75 24.33 -17.69 12.09
C ASP A 75 23.01 -18.17 11.47
N LEU A 76 22.20 -17.22 11.02
CA LEU A 76 20.96 -17.44 10.27
C LEU A 76 21.05 -16.71 8.93
N SER A 77 20.29 -17.14 7.94
CA SER A 77 20.03 -16.41 6.69
C SER A 77 18.53 -16.34 6.42
N ILE A 78 18.11 -15.32 5.66
CA ILE A 78 16.75 -15.21 5.16
C ILE A 78 16.62 -16.08 3.90
N ALA A 79 15.83 -17.15 3.99
CA ALA A 79 15.63 -18.07 2.88
C ALA A 79 14.55 -17.58 1.93
N GLU A 80 13.46 -17.01 2.48
CA GLU A 80 12.29 -16.60 1.71
C GLU A 80 11.56 -15.45 2.40
N VAL A 81 10.98 -14.57 1.59
CA VAL A 81 10.11 -13.48 2.01
C VAL A 81 8.86 -13.52 1.13
N GLU A 82 7.70 -13.59 1.76
CA GLU A 82 6.40 -13.57 1.10
C GLU A 82 5.63 -12.34 1.60
N VAL A 83 5.13 -11.54 0.66
CA VAL A 83 4.22 -10.42 0.96
C VAL A 83 2.79 -10.88 0.67
N GLY A 84 1.91 -10.70 1.63
CA GLY A 84 0.48 -11.03 1.54
C GLY A 84 -0.34 -9.79 1.20
N GLU A 85 -1.13 -9.30 2.17
CA GLU A 85 -1.78 -8.00 2.06
C GLU A 85 -0.75 -6.89 1.79
N GLY A 86 -1.04 -5.99 0.85
CA GLY A 86 -0.21 -4.84 0.50
C GLY A 86 0.89 -5.09 -0.56
N ASP A 87 0.97 -6.29 -1.15
CA ASP A 87 1.92 -6.58 -2.24
C ASP A 87 1.72 -5.68 -3.48
N ASP A 88 0.48 -5.29 -3.77
CA ASP A 88 0.12 -4.47 -4.93
C ASP A 88 0.61 -3.02 -4.84
N ILE A 89 0.94 -2.55 -3.63
CA ILE A 89 1.45 -1.19 -3.39
C ILE A 89 2.97 -1.16 -3.16
N LEU A 90 3.67 -2.28 -3.37
CA LEU A 90 5.10 -2.42 -3.17
C LEU A 90 5.79 -2.81 -4.47
N GLY A 91 6.98 -2.29 -4.68
CA GLY A 91 7.87 -2.76 -5.73
C GLY A 91 8.70 -3.96 -5.30
N GLU A 92 9.81 -4.20 -6.01
CA GLU A 92 10.66 -5.36 -5.76
C GLU A 92 11.21 -5.37 -4.32
N VAL A 93 10.98 -6.48 -3.62
CA VAL A 93 11.43 -6.67 -2.24
C VAL A 93 12.92 -6.98 -2.22
N GLU A 94 13.68 -6.15 -1.48
CA GLU A 94 15.12 -6.24 -1.33
C GLU A 94 15.51 -6.74 0.08
N TYR A 95 16.37 -7.77 0.12
CA TYR A 95 16.99 -8.28 1.34
C TYR A 95 18.32 -8.96 1.05
N ASP A 96 19.20 -9.04 2.05
CA ASP A 96 20.48 -9.75 1.95
C ASP A 96 20.29 -11.26 2.19
N SER A 97 20.55 -12.12 1.21
CA SER A 97 20.47 -13.58 1.44
C SER A 97 21.67 -14.13 2.22
N GLY A 98 22.64 -13.29 2.58
CA GLY A 98 23.80 -13.65 3.38
C GLY A 98 23.47 -14.03 4.83
N ASP A 99 24.41 -14.73 5.45
CA ASP A 99 24.30 -15.12 6.85
C ASP A 99 24.55 -13.93 7.79
N PHE A 100 23.71 -13.78 8.81
CA PHE A 100 23.84 -12.79 9.87
C PHE A 100 23.93 -13.47 11.24
N GLY A 101 24.99 -13.11 11.97
CA GLY A 101 25.34 -13.78 13.21
C GLY A 101 24.50 -13.37 14.42
N SER A 102 24.81 -14.00 15.55
CA SER A 102 24.12 -13.77 16.82
C SER A 102 24.05 -12.28 17.21
N GLY A 103 22.84 -11.81 17.55
CA GLY A 103 22.56 -10.44 17.93
C GLY A 103 22.54 -9.44 16.77
N LYS A 104 22.74 -9.90 15.53
CA LYS A 104 22.63 -9.05 14.33
C LYS A 104 21.19 -8.99 13.85
N GLU A 105 20.91 -7.89 13.17
CA GLU A 105 19.63 -7.61 12.56
C GLU A 105 19.79 -7.52 11.05
N GLN A 106 18.74 -7.89 10.35
CA GLN A 106 18.64 -7.73 8.92
C GLN A 106 17.31 -7.11 8.54
N SER A 107 17.35 -6.15 7.63
CA SER A 107 16.17 -5.45 7.15
C SER A 107 15.73 -6.01 5.80
N ILE A 108 14.42 -6.14 5.65
CA ILE A 108 13.73 -6.39 4.40
C ILE A 108 13.08 -5.08 3.99
N LYS A 109 13.32 -4.64 2.77
CA LYS A 109 12.88 -3.35 2.26
C LYS A 109 12.12 -3.51 0.95
N ALA A 110 11.27 -2.56 0.63
CA ALA A 110 10.67 -2.44 -0.69
C ALA A 110 10.40 -0.96 -0.97
N PRO A 111 10.49 -0.51 -2.23
CA PRO A 111 9.95 0.79 -2.61
C PRO A 111 8.42 0.75 -2.58
N VAL A 112 7.80 1.84 -2.16
CA VAL A 112 6.34 2.04 -2.28
C VAL A 112 6.01 2.37 -3.73
N SER A 113 5.02 1.70 -4.30
CA SER A 113 4.61 1.85 -5.69
C SER A 113 3.10 1.67 -5.81
N GLY A 114 2.36 2.70 -6.20
CA GLY A 114 0.92 2.61 -6.41
C GLY A 114 0.09 2.71 -5.14
N ILE A 115 0.60 3.39 -4.10
CA ILE A 115 -0.26 3.79 -2.98
C ILE A 115 -1.18 4.89 -3.49
N ASP A 116 -2.46 4.59 -3.72
CA ASP A 116 -3.44 5.51 -4.34
C ASP A 116 -4.46 6.12 -3.36
N SER A 117 -4.56 5.58 -2.15
CA SER A 117 -5.62 5.91 -1.19
C SER A 117 -5.09 6.71 -0.01
N ASP A 118 -5.92 7.64 0.49
CA ASP A 118 -5.78 8.29 1.80
C ASP A 118 -6.16 7.35 2.97
N GLU A 119 -6.62 6.13 2.66
CA GLU A 119 -6.89 5.11 3.67
C GLU A 119 -5.62 4.33 4.04
N PRO A 120 -5.37 4.06 5.34
CA PRO A 120 -4.28 3.20 5.77
C PRO A 120 -4.35 1.82 5.11
N VAL A 121 -3.24 1.41 4.49
CA VAL A 121 -3.09 0.10 3.86
C VAL A 121 -2.37 -0.83 4.82
N GLY A 122 -2.97 -2.00 5.06
CA GLY A 122 -2.35 -3.07 5.83
C GLY A 122 -1.28 -3.80 5.01
N ILE A 123 -0.17 -4.11 5.65
CA ILE A 123 0.92 -4.91 5.06
C ILE A 123 1.17 -6.14 5.92
N GLU A 124 1.24 -7.30 5.24
CA GLU A 124 1.55 -8.58 5.84
C GLU A 124 2.81 -9.17 5.21
N VAL A 125 3.86 -9.39 6.01
CA VAL A 125 5.10 -9.99 5.52
C VAL A 125 5.44 -11.24 6.30
N THR A 126 5.49 -12.37 5.60
CA THR A 126 5.96 -13.64 6.14
C THR A 126 7.42 -13.85 5.79
N VAL A 127 8.23 -14.19 6.79
CA VAL A 127 9.67 -14.39 6.61
C VAL A 127 10.06 -15.81 7.00
N THR A 128 10.79 -16.50 6.14
CA THR A 128 11.41 -17.79 6.45
C THR A 128 12.90 -17.60 6.67
N VAL A 129 13.38 -18.03 7.84
CA VAL A 129 14.81 -18.01 8.18
C VAL A 129 15.34 -19.42 8.40
N GLU A 130 16.59 -19.62 8.03
CA GLU A 130 17.27 -20.91 8.15
C GLU A 130 18.68 -20.74 8.74
N GLY A 131 19.14 -21.75 9.48
CA GLY A 131 20.52 -21.80 9.95
C GLY A 131 20.79 -22.96 10.90
N SER A 132 21.95 -23.60 10.74
CA SER A 132 22.46 -24.68 11.62
C SER A 132 21.43 -25.76 12.02
N GLY A 133 20.54 -26.14 11.09
CA GLY A 133 19.50 -27.17 11.31
C GLY A 133 18.20 -26.64 11.93
N VAL A 134 18.02 -25.33 12.00
CA VAL A 134 16.78 -24.64 12.36
C VAL A 134 16.19 -24.03 11.10
N THR A 135 14.89 -24.25 10.90
CA THR A 135 14.06 -23.50 9.95
C THR A 135 12.91 -22.91 10.76
N ALA A 136 12.66 -21.61 10.63
CA ALA A 136 11.57 -20.93 11.32
C ALA A 136 10.84 -20.00 10.34
N GLN A 137 9.52 -20.01 10.41
CA GLN A 137 8.66 -19.12 9.64
C GLN A 137 7.99 -18.12 10.59
N LEU A 138 8.08 -16.85 10.25
CA LEU A 138 7.51 -15.73 10.99
C LEU A 138 6.34 -15.18 10.19
N PHE A 139 5.13 -15.61 10.52
CA PHE A 139 3.92 -15.18 9.84
C PHE A 139 3.58 -13.72 10.13
N GLY A 140 3.35 -12.94 9.06
CA GLY A 140 2.98 -11.53 9.12
C GLY A 140 1.49 -11.27 9.36
N ASP A 141 0.63 -12.23 9.02
CA ASP A 141 -0.86 -12.17 9.09
C ASP A 141 -1.43 -12.24 10.54
N THR A 142 -0.61 -11.91 11.53
CA THR A 142 -1.00 -11.95 12.94
C THR A 142 -1.30 -10.55 13.46
N GLU A 143 -2.21 -10.44 14.43
CA GLU A 143 -2.61 -9.16 15.04
C GLU A 143 -1.44 -8.32 15.58
N THR A 144 -0.28 -8.94 15.85
CA THR A 144 0.90 -8.26 16.42
C THR A 144 2.04 -8.03 15.42
N ARG A 145 1.89 -8.47 14.16
CA ARG A 145 2.94 -8.42 13.14
C ARG A 145 2.49 -7.80 11.83
N ARG A 146 1.18 -7.71 11.60
CA ARG A 146 0.65 -6.81 10.58
C ARG A 146 0.93 -5.38 10.99
N PHE A 147 1.23 -4.54 10.01
CA PHE A 147 1.43 -3.11 10.21
C PHE A 147 0.70 -2.34 9.12
N THR A 148 0.52 -1.04 9.36
CA THR A 148 -0.16 -0.16 8.41
C THR A 148 0.80 0.91 7.92
N ILE A 149 0.65 1.31 6.67
CA ILE A 149 1.25 2.53 6.13
C ILE A 149 0.15 3.42 5.58
N GLU A 150 0.34 4.71 5.72
CA GLU A 150 -0.56 5.74 5.21
C GLU A 150 0.20 6.54 4.18
N ARG A 151 -0.49 7.06 3.16
CA ARG A 151 0.13 8.03 2.29
C ARG A 151 0.46 9.27 3.13
N GLU A 152 1.65 9.84 2.93
CA GLU A 152 1.94 11.17 3.46
C GLU A 152 0.95 12.16 2.84
N ASP A 153 0.03 12.67 3.66
CA ASP A 153 -0.70 13.87 3.33
C ASP A 153 0.35 14.91 2.93
N GLU A 154 0.28 15.43 1.71
CA GLU A 154 1.06 16.60 1.33
C GLU A 154 0.55 17.78 2.18
N THR A 155 0.91 17.83 3.46
CA THR A 155 0.63 18.98 4.29
C THR A 155 1.49 20.11 3.74
N ASP A 156 0.79 21.02 3.06
CA ASP A 156 1.17 22.37 2.69
C ASP A 156 2.04 23.05 3.77
N GLU A 157 3.34 22.78 3.80
CA GLU A 157 4.33 23.68 4.36
C GLU A 157 4.89 24.56 3.23
N GLY A 158 4.06 25.49 2.78
CA GLY A 158 4.47 26.70 2.08
C GLY A 158 4.71 26.53 0.58
N ASN A 159 3.84 27.19 -0.19
CA ASN A 159 3.81 27.31 -1.65
C ASN A 159 3.32 26.09 -2.42
N GLY A 160 2.01 26.02 -2.58
CA GLY A 160 1.41 26.14 -3.91
C GLY A 160 1.91 25.16 -4.96
N ALA A 161 1.65 23.88 -4.75
CA ALA A 161 1.45 22.89 -5.80
C ALA A 161 0.87 21.63 -5.17
N VAL A 162 -0.43 21.42 -5.33
CA VAL A 162 -1.05 20.11 -5.13
C VAL A 162 -0.36 19.09 -6.03
N SER A 163 0.27 18.07 -5.46
CA SER A 163 0.98 17.01 -6.17
C SER A 163 0.61 15.62 -5.66
N GLY A 164 -0.67 15.39 -5.37
CA GLY A 164 -1.15 14.07 -4.91
C GLY A 164 -2.20 13.40 -5.78
N SER A 165 -2.60 13.99 -6.89
CA SER A 165 -3.41 13.29 -7.88
C SER A 165 -3.03 13.80 -9.25
N SER A 166 -2.89 12.90 -10.19
CA SER A 166 -2.86 13.29 -11.60
C SER A 166 -4.14 14.05 -12.03
N ASN A 167 -5.12 14.28 -11.13
CA ASN A 167 -6.38 14.99 -11.29
C ASN A 167 -6.34 16.52 -10.99
N GLY A 168 -5.27 17.21 -11.40
CA GLY A 168 -5.18 18.67 -11.30
C GLY A 168 -5.87 19.40 -12.47
N VAL A 169 -5.99 20.73 -12.38
CA VAL A 169 -6.45 21.57 -13.51
C VAL A 169 -5.30 22.42 -14.01
N ASP A 170 -4.88 22.25 -15.26
CA ASP A 170 -3.87 23.09 -15.90
C ASP A 170 -4.53 24.21 -16.69
N PHE A 171 -4.16 25.45 -16.37
CA PHE A 171 -4.64 26.64 -17.04
C PHE A 171 -3.70 27.04 -18.16
N SER A 172 -4.21 27.20 -19.36
CA SER A 172 -3.46 27.75 -20.49
C SER A 172 -3.55 29.28 -20.47
N GLY A 173 -2.42 29.94 -20.72
CA GLY A 173 -2.23 31.40 -20.77
C GLY A 173 -3.05 32.12 -21.84
N GLY A 174 -4.35 32.07 -21.70
CA GLY A 174 -5.35 32.65 -22.58
C GLY A 174 -6.76 32.34 -22.06
N GLY A 175 -6.88 32.00 -20.77
CA GLY A 175 -8.14 31.71 -20.10
C GLY A 175 -8.78 30.37 -20.47
N ASN A 176 -8.00 29.36 -20.81
CA ASN A 176 -8.52 28.01 -21.02
C ASN A 176 -7.99 27.09 -19.93
N ALA A 177 -8.63 25.95 -19.73
CA ALA A 177 -8.23 24.96 -18.73
C ALA A 177 -8.32 23.55 -19.32
N GLU A 178 -7.64 22.62 -18.67
CA GLU A 178 -7.65 21.19 -18.96
C GLU A 178 -7.59 20.43 -17.63
N ILE A 179 -8.48 19.46 -17.46
CA ILE A 179 -8.43 18.55 -16.32
C ILE A 179 -7.41 17.46 -16.67
N LEU A 180 -6.35 17.37 -15.88
CA LEU A 180 -5.32 16.34 -15.97
C LEU A 180 -5.88 15.03 -15.40
N GLY A 181 -5.23 13.89 -15.68
CA GLY A 181 -5.57 12.62 -15.05
C GLY A 181 -5.79 11.51 -16.06
N GLU A 182 -6.69 10.57 -15.77
CA GLU A 182 -7.11 9.53 -16.71
C GLU A 182 -8.10 10.08 -17.75
N ASP A 183 -8.26 9.41 -18.88
CA ASP A 183 -9.23 9.79 -19.93
C ASP A 183 -10.65 9.33 -19.53
N ARG A 184 -11.48 10.27 -19.09
CA ARG A 184 -12.85 10.04 -18.62
C ARG A 184 -13.69 11.32 -18.70
N THR A 185 -14.98 11.21 -18.43
CA THR A 185 -15.87 12.37 -18.33
C THR A 185 -16.14 12.70 -16.88
N GLU A 186 -15.84 13.93 -16.47
CA GLU A 186 -16.10 14.47 -15.15
C GLU A 186 -17.25 15.46 -15.14
N THR A 187 -17.85 15.66 -13.98
CA THR A 187 -18.84 16.72 -13.74
C THR A 187 -18.17 17.81 -12.91
N VAL A 188 -18.13 19.03 -13.43
CA VAL A 188 -17.38 20.15 -12.83
C VAL A 188 -18.18 21.44 -12.83
N ASP A 189 -17.85 22.32 -11.89
CA ASP A 189 -18.28 23.71 -11.96
C ASP A 189 -17.18 24.56 -12.62
N VAL A 190 -17.53 25.40 -13.57
CA VAL A 190 -16.57 26.26 -14.29
C VAL A 190 -16.84 27.73 -13.99
N TYR A 191 -15.80 28.44 -13.55
CA TYR A 191 -15.85 29.86 -13.24
C TYR A 191 -15.25 30.68 -14.38
N LEU A 192 -16.02 31.63 -14.91
CA LEU A 192 -15.74 32.35 -16.15
C LEU A 192 -15.84 33.86 -15.96
N ILE A 193 -14.95 34.61 -16.60
CA ILE A 193 -15.11 36.06 -16.82
C ILE A 193 -15.29 36.36 -18.31
N SER A 194 -16.06 37.39 -18.64
CA SER A 194 -16.24 37.87 -20.01
C SER A 194 -15.39 39.14 -20.25
N PRO A 195 -14.29 39.07 -21.01
CA PRO A 195 -13.51 40.27 -21.34
C PRO A 195 -14.35 41.25 -22.18
N GLY A 196 -14.51 42.48 -21.69
CA GLY A 196 -15.00 43.61 -22.49
C GLY A 196 -16.52 43.87 -22.50
N LYS A 197 -17.31 43.29 -21.58
CA LYS A 197 -18.66 43.79 -21.33
C LYS A 197 -18.63 44.79 -20.19
N SER A 198 -18.72 46.08 -20.51
CA SER A 198 -19.02 47.12 -19.51
C SER A 198 -20.22 46.69 -18.68
N GLY A 199 -20.01 46.45 -17.38
CA GLY A 199 -21.07 46.30 -16.39
C GLY A 199 -21.29 44.90 -15.80
N SER A 200 -20.38 43.94 -15.99
CA SER A 200 -20.36 42.73 -15.16
C SER A 200 -18.93 42.23 -14.98
N ASP A 201 -18.17 42.94 -14.15
CA ASP A 201 -16.92 42.46 -13.56
C ASP A 201 -17.28 41.41 -12.47
N GLU A 202 -18.03 40.38 -12.87
CA GLU A 202 -18.50 39.32 -11.99
C GLU A 202 -18.10 37.98 -12.59
N VAL A 203 -17.67 37.07 -11.71
CA VAL A 203 -17.37 35.70 -12.08
C VAL A 203 -18.69 34.95 -12.29
N MET A 204 -18.90 34.48 -13.51
CA MET A 204 -20.03 33.63 -13.86
C MET A 204 -19.71 32.17 -13.57
N THR A 205 -20.61 31.48 -12.89
CA THR A 205 -20.50 30.04 -12.64
C THR A 205 -21.33 29.26 -13.65
N ARG A 206 -20.77 28.15 -14.14
CA ARG A 206 -21.46 27.10 -14.88
C ARG A 206 -21.39 25.83 -14.05
N GLU A 207 -22.51 25.45 -13.45
CA GLU A 207 -22.60 24.29 -12.57
C GLU A 207 -22.87 23.01 -13.37
N ASP A 208 -22.41 21.87 -12.85
CA ASP A 208 -22.69 20.53 -13.37
C ASP A 208 -22.34 20.31 -14.86
N GLU A 209 -21.26 20.93 -15.35
CA GLU A 209 -20.82 20.77 -16.74
C GLU A 209 -20.08 19.43 -16.92
N ARG A 210 -20.47 18.67 -17.94
CA ARG A 210 -19.82 17.39 -18.27
C ARG A 210 -18.64 17.61 -19.19
N ILE A 211 -17.43 17.35 -18.68
CA ILE A 211 -16.17 17.66 -19.35
C ILE A 211 -15.34 16.39 -19.51
N GLU A 212 -14.90 16.12 -20.73
CA GLU A 212 -13.87 15.13 -21.02
C GLU A 212 -12.52 15.66 -20.53
N THR A 213 -11.85 14.90 -19.67
CA THR A 213 -10.48 15.17 -19.20
C THR A 213 -9.49 15.08 -20.36
N LYS A 214 -8.25 15.59 -20.20
CA LYS A 214 -7.22 15.68 -21.26
C LYS A 214 -7.61 16.49 -22.50
N HIS A 215 -8.74 17.18 -22.42
CA HIS A 215 -9.27 18.02 -23.48
C HIS A 215 -9.55 19.41 -22.93
N LYS A 216 -9.38 20.41 -23.79
CA LYS A 216 -9.60 21.81 -23.40
C LYS A 216 -11.07 22.06 -23.07
N ILE A 217 -11.34 22.50 -21.86
CA ILE A 217 -12.69 22.71 -21.31
C ILE A 217 -13.49 23.69 -22.17
N ARG A 218 -12.88 24.80 -22.61
CA ARG A 218 -13.57 25.84 -23.40
C ARG A 218 -14.25 25.29 -24.67
N GLY A 219 -13.67 24.28 -25.31
CA GLY A 219 -14.23 23.69 -26.53
C GLY A 219 -15.49 22.87 -26.30
N GLN A 220 -15.73 22.48 -25.05
CA GLN A 220 -16.84 21.62 -24.62
C GLN A 220 -18.00 22.44 -24.05
N LEU A 221 -17.73 23.67 -23.59
CA LEU A 221 -18.73 24.58 -23.03
C LEU A 221 -19.55 25.29 -24.12
N SER A 222 -20.87 25.14 -24.06
CA SER A 222 -21.79 25.80 -24.98
C SER A 222 -21.88 27.32 -24.71
N GLY A 223 -21.49 28.13 -25.72
CA GLY A 223 -21.60 29.59 -25.65
C GLY A 223 -20.55 30.29 -24.79
N ALA A 224 -19.47 29.61 -24.42
CA ALA A 224 -18.34 30.18 -23.67
C ALA A 224 -17.24 30.78 -24.57
N SER A 225 -17.48 30.89 -25.88
CA SER A 225 -16.54 31.45 -26.84
C SER A 225 -16.23 32.91 -26.52
N GLY A 226 -14.97 33.20 -26.20
CA GLY A 226 -14.52 34.54 -25.81
C GLY A 226 -14.43 34.76 -24.29
N ASN A 227 -14.91 33.83 -23.46
CA ASN A 227 -14.75 33.90 -22.01
C ASN A 227 -13.41 33.33 -21.56
N THR A 228 -12.90 33.84 -20.44
CA THR A 228 -11.71 33.36 -19.75
C THR A 228 -12.14 32.49 -18.57
N ILE A 229 -11.67 31.24 -18.54
CA ILE A 229 -11.79 30.34 -17.40
C ILE A 229 -10.79 30.79 -16.35
N VAL A 230 -11.30 31.14 -15.16
CA VAL A 230 -10.53 31.64 -14.03
C VAL A 230 -10.53 30.67 -12.85
N GLY A 231 -11.41 29.67 -12.89
CA GLY A 231 -11.39 28.56 -11.97
C GLY A 231 -12.21 27.37 -12.46
N VAL A 232 -11.97 26.21 -11.87
CA VAL A 232 -12.71 24.97 -12.08
C VAL A 232 -12.83 24.27 -10.73
N LYS A 233 -14.05 23.90 -10.35
CA LYS A 233 -14.29 23.02 -9.20
C LYS A 233 -14.44 21.59 -9.72
N LEU A 234 -13.56 20.71 -9.26
CA LEU A 234 -13.59 19.28 -9.51
C LEU A 234 -13.77 18.58 -8.17
N ASP A 235 -14.82 17.78 -8.06
CA ASP A 235 -15.27 17.22 -6.79
C ASP A 235 -15.48 18.34 -5.74
N ASP A 236 -14.78 18.27 -4.60
CA ASP A 236 -14.84 19.27 -3.54
C ASP A 236 -13.67 20.28 -3.59
N THR A 237 -12.82 20.22 -4.61
CA THR A 237 -11.61 21.04 -4.74
C THR A 237 -11.79 22.12 -5.81
N VAL A 238 -11.55 23.38 -5.44
CA VAL A 238 -11.54 24.50 -6.40
C VAL A 238 -10.11 24.78 -6.84
N TYR A 239 -9.86 24.70 -8.14
CA TYR A 239 -8.62 25.11 -8.79
C TYR A 239 -8.81 26.49 -9.41
N VAL A 240 -7.97 27.45 -9.04
CA VAL A 240 -8.01 28.84 -9.50
C VAL A 240 -6.82 29.09 -10.42
N HIS A 241 -7.02 29.89 -11.47
CA HIS A 241 -5.97 30.25 -12.39
C HIS A 241 -4.82 30.95 -11.63
N PRO A 242 -3.54 30.55 -11.79
CA PRO A 242 -2.40 31.08 -11.01
C PRO A 242 -2.06 32.56 -11.27
N GLN A 243 -2.84 33.23 -12.12
CA GLN A 243 -2.65 34.65 -12.46
C GLN A 243 -3.92 35.44 -12.12
N TRP A 244 -4.88 34.83 -11.41
CA TRP A 244 -6.12 35.46 -11.01
C TRP A 244 -5.88 36.57 -9.98
N SER A 245 -6.36 37.77 -10.29
CA SER A 245 -6.41 38.93 -9.40
C SER A 245 -7.87 39.26 -9.10
N ALA A 246 -8.24 39.18 -7.82
CA ALA A 246 -9.57 39.55 -7.35
C ALA A 246 -9.77 41.08 -7.37
N GLU A 247 -8.70 41.85 -7.16
CA GLU A 247 -8.67 43.31 -7.23
C GLU A 247 -8.95 43.81 -8.66
N ASP A 248 -8.30 43.20 -9.66
CA ASP A 248 -8.46 43.57 -11.07
C ASP A 248 -9.62 42.81 -11.75
N CYS A 249 -10.28 41.91 -11.03
CA CYS A 249 -11.30 40.99 -11.55
C CYS A 249 -10.84 40.32 -12.86
N GLY A 250 -9.60 39.84 -12.88
CA GLY A 250 -8.89 39.55 -14.12
C GLY A 250 -7.66 38.67 -13.96
N LEU A 251 -6.88 38.57 -15.04
CA LEU A 251 -5.59 37.87 -15.03
C LEU A 251 -4.45 38.87 -15.14
N ASP A 252 -3.53 38.88 -14.17
CA ASP A 252 -2.35 39.77 -14.17
C ASP A 252 -1.51 39.62 -15.44
N GLN A 253 -1.40 38.39 -15.94
CA GLN A 253 -0.70 38.06 -17.17
C GLN A 253 -1.54 37.14 -18.04
N HIS A 254 -2.33 37.74 -18.93
CA HIS A 254 -3.25 37.03 -19.84
C HIS A 254 -2.63 35.89 -20.67
N ASN A 255 -1.32 35.96 -20.96
CA ASN A 255 -0.62 34.99 -21.80
C ASN A 255 0.13 33.90 -21.02
N ASN A 256 0.12 33.97 -19.69
CA ASN A 256 0.78 33.00 -18.84
C ASN A 256 -0.26 32.11 -18.16
N GLY A 257 0.02 30.82 -18.16
CA GLY A 257 -0.78 29.78 -17.54
C GLY A 257 0.11 28.88 -16.69
N GLY A 258 -0.47 27.81 -16.18
CA GLY A 258 0.21 26.83 -15.35
C GLY A 258 -0.78 26.04 -14.50
N PRO A 259 -0.27 25.22 -13.57
CA PRO A 259 -1.12 24.45 -12.66
C PRO A 259 -2.01 25.38 -11.85
N GLY A 260 -3.27 24.98 -11.66
CA GLY A 260 -4.23 25.69 -10.85
C GLY A 260 -3.84 25.70 -9.38
N GLU A 261 -3.99 26.85 -8.74
CA GLU A 261 -3.86 27.00 -7.29
C GLU A 261 -5.13 26.50 -6.62
N THR A 262 -5.02 25.61 -5.65
CA THR A 262 -6.18 25.18 -4.86
C THR A 262 -6.62 26.25 -3.89
N ARG A 263 -7.93 26.47 -3.79
CA ARG A 263 -8.53 27.40 -2.83
C ARG A 263 -9.78 26.79 -2.20
N GLU A 264 -10.06 27.16 -0.95
CA GLU A 264 -11.29 26.77 -0.26
C GLU A 264 -12.53 27.46 -0.86
N ASN A 265 -12.35 28.63 -1.46
CA ASN A 265 -13.44 29.45 -1.98
C ASN A 265 -13.32 29.65 -3.50
N PRO A 266 -14.46 29.70 -4.22
CA PRO A 266 -14.47 30.03 -5.64
C PRO A 266 -13.90 31.43 -5.90
N PRO A 267 -13.30 31.67 -7.08
CA PRO A 267 -12.82 33.00 -7.44
C PRO A 267 -14.01 33.98 -7.49
N SER A 268 -13.85 35.12 -6.83
CA SER A 268 -14.80 36.23 -6.84
C SER A 268 -14.06 37.54 -6.99
N CYS A 269 -14.69 38.54 -7.59
CA CYS A 269 -14.11 39.88 -7.70
C CYS A 269 -14.34 40.64 -6.39
N GLU A 270 -13.33 41.38 -5.92
CA GLU A 270 -13.52 42.23 -4.75
C GLU A 270 -14.47 43.37 -5.11
N SER A 271 -15.45 43.60 -4.23
CA SER A 271 -16.31 44.77 -4.33
C SER A 271 -15.62 45.92 -3.59
N ASP A 272 -15.31 47.00 -4.29
CA ASP A 272 -14.95 48.30 -3.67
C ASP A 272 -16.01 48.74 -2.63
#